data_AF-A0A353LLE7-F1
#
_entry.id   AF-A0A353LLE7-F1
#
_cell.length_a   1.000
_cell.length_b   1.000
_cell.length_c   1.000
_cell.angle_alpha   90.00
_cell.angle_beta   90.00
_cell.angle_gamma   90.00
#
_symmetry.space_group_name_H-M   'P 1'
#
loop_
_entity.id
_entity.type
_entity.pdbx_description
1 polymer ?
#
loop_
_entity_poly.entity_id
_entity_poly.type
_entity_poly.pdbx_seq_one_letter_code
_entity_poly.pdbx_strand_id
1 'polypeptide(L)'
;LIHQQLREKGYSTPLSADIHFNPRAAHVAATVAEKVRINPGNFVDKQKTFAVVEYTDEEYVQELEKIRSKVVPFLQVCKEHGTAVRIGVNHGSLSDRIMTRFGDTPEGMVESCMEYLRIALDEGFTDIVISMKASNTLLMTKAVRLLVDRMDKENIHFPLHLGVTEAGDGEDGRMKSAVGIGALLSDGLGDTVRVSLSEDPEAEVPVARKIVDYVAKREGHKPILGELYPGFSPFSTDKRETRAVRNIGGGFVPVVISDRNAIADMSINPHFIPDYIYVGDNVPGNFPKGMKSIVDFPNWEDRIDNFPMFTAGNISDIKECQAAVKFLQLSYPQLTDEVLSVLKNTEKLVVILQTSHVNGVGEQRAFFHKLLNGHCDIPVVLQRSYSEDVAEDIQVKGGIDFGTVLLDGFGNGIMISNTG
;
A
#
# COMPACT_ATOMS: atom_id res chain seq x y z
N LEU A 1 19.22 6.48 33.70
CA LEU A 1 20.50 7.14 33.33
C LEU A 1 20.62 7.56 31.85
N ILE A 2 19.91 6.97 30.87
CA ILE A 2 19.94 7.47 29.47
C ILE A 2 19.09 8.74 29.28
N HIS A 3 17.84 8.71 29.74
CA HIS A 3 16.90 9.84 29.63
C HIS A 3 17.50 11.13 30.22
N GLN A 4 17.95 11.09 31.47
CA GLN A 4 18.59 12.21 32.14
C GLN A 4 19.80 12.75 31.36
N GLN A 5 20.73 11.88 30.91
CA GLN A 5 21.90 12.32 30.15
C GLN A 5 21.54 13.00 28.82
N LEU A 6 20.49 12.53 28.14
CA LEU A 6 20.00 13.16 26.92
C LEU A 6 19.43 14.56 27.21
N ARG A 7 18.65 14.71 28.29
CA ARG A 7 18.11 16.00 28.72
C ARG A 7 19.21 16.97 29.16
N GLU A 8 20.21 16.49 29.90
CA GLU A 8 21.40 17.28 30.31
C GLU A 8 22.22 17.75 29.09
N LYS A 9 22.26 16.95 28.02
CA LYS A 9 22.87 17.34 26.74
C LYS A 9 21.98 18.23 25.86
N GLY A 10 20.78 18.61 26.34
CA GLY A 10 19.86 19.51 25.65
C GLY A 10 18.95 18.84 24.61
N TYR A 11 18.92 17.51 24.52
CA TYR A 11 17.99 16.81 23.62
C TYR A 11 16.60 16.72 24.25
N SER A 12 15.58 17.26 23.56
CA SER A 12 14.19 17.31 24.03
C SER A 12 13.24 16.33 23.33
N THR A 13 13.71 15.58 22.33
CA THR A 13 12.89 14.59 21.62
C THR A 13 12.27 13.57 22.59
N PRO A 14 10.96 13.28 22.50
CA PRO A 14 10.32 12.26 23.33
C PRO A 14 10.91 10.87 23.09
N LEU A 15 11.14 10.11 24.16
CA LEU A 15 11.68 8.76 24.09
C LEU A 15 10.53 7.75 24.12
N SER A 16 10.57 6.79 23.21
CA SER A 16 9.66 5.65 23.18
C SER A 16 10.41 4.38 23.56
N ALA A 17 10.10 3.79 24.71
CA ALA A 17 10.65 2.50 25.11
C ALA A 17 9.89 1.35 24.42
N ASP A 18 10.61 0.41 23.80
CA ASP A 18 10.00 -0.73 23.12
C ASP A 18 10.11 -2.00 23.98
N ILE A 19 8.99 -2.48 24.51
CA ILE A 19 8.94 -3.59 25.45
C ILE A 19 8.16 -4.76 24.85
N HIS A 20 8.84 -5.90 24.69
CA HIS A 20 8.29 -7.07 24.02
C HIS A 20 7.75 -8.15 24.99
N PHE A 21 8.51 -8.53 26.02
CA PHE A 21 8.20 -9.74 26.83
C PHE A 21 8.18 -9.52 28.34
N ASN A 22 8.67 -8.39 28.85
CA ASN A 22 8.86 -8.18 30.28
C ASN A 22 7.95 -7.07 30.82
N PRO A 23 6.78 -7.41 31.41
CA PRO A 23 5.87 -6.43 31.99
C PRO A 23 6.52 -5.54 33.06
N ARG A 24 7.46 -6.07 33.85
CA ARG A 24 8.15 -5.26 34.88
C ARG A 24 9.01 -4.16 34.23
N ALA A 25 9.65 -4.47 33.11
CA ALA A 25 10.40 -3.47 32.35
C ALA A 25 9.47 -2.40 31.78
N ALA A 26 8.24 -2.74 31.38
CA ALA A 26 7.24 -1.77 30.94
C ALA A 26 6.83 -0.82 32.07
N HIS A 27 6.62 -1.32 33.30
CA HIS A 27 6.28 -0.48 34.45
C HIS A 27 7.42 0.50 34.77
N VAL A 28 8.68 0.04 34.79
CA VAL A 28 9.83 0.92 35.03
C VAL A 28 10.02 1.91 33.88
N ALA A 29 9.83 1.49 32.63
CA ALA A 29 9.91 2.39 31.49
C ALA A 29 8.82 3.48 31.55
N ALA A 30 7.63 3.14 32.02
CA ALA A 30 6.52 4.07 32.14
C ALA A 30 6.77 5.20 33.16
N THR A 31 7.71 5.05 34.09
CA THR A 31 8.06 6.12 35.04
C THR A 31 9.14 7.09 34.52
N VAL A 32 9.74 6.79 33.36
CA VAL A 32 10.90 7.53 32.84
C VAL A 32 10.73 7.99 31.40
N ALA A 33 10.13 7.17 30.52
CA ALA A 33 9.96 7.48 29.10
C ALA A 33 8.60 8.11 28.83
N GLU A 34 8.52 9.02 27.86
CA GLU A 34 7.27 9.68 27.49
C GLU A 34 6.28 8.74 26.77
N LYS A 35 6.77 7.63 26.21
CA LYS A 35 5.93 6.60 25.59
C LYS A 35 6.49 5.19 25.82
N VAL A 36 5.61 4.23 26.04
CA VAL A 36 5.96 2.80 26.08
C VAL A 36 5.19 2.07 24.99
N ARG A 37 5.90 1.33 24.12
CA ARG A 37 5.26 0.38 23.20
C ARG A 37 5.18 -0.99 23.84
N ILE A 38 3.99 -1.58 23.76
CA ILE A 38 3.73 -2.98 24.11
C ILE A 38 3.26 -3.75 22.86
N ASN A 39 3.40 -5.07 22.89
CA ASN A 39 2.89 -5.97 21.86
C ASN A 39 1.85 -6.93 22.48
N PRO A 40 0.57 -6.84 22.09
CA PRO A 40 -0.50 -7.69 22.61
C PRO A 40 -0.20 -9.19 22.66
N GLY A 41 0.48 -9.72 21.65
CA GLY A 41 0.70 -11.18 21.55
C GLY A 41 1.84 -11.71 22.41
N ASN A 42 2.68 -10.85 22.99
CA ASN A 42 3.84 -11.27 23.80
C ASN A 42 3.88 -10.62 25.20
N PHE A 43 3.03 -9.63 25.47
CA PHE A 43 3.05 -8.91 26.75
C PHE A 43 2.54 -9.77 27.91
N VAL A 44 1.54 -10.62 27.66
CA VAL A 44 0.88 -11.46 28.67
C VAL A 44 1.19 -12.93 28.45
N ASP A 45 1.20 -13.35 27.19
CA ASP A 45 1.30 -14.76 26.79
C ASP A 45 2.76 -15.23 26.80
N LYS A 46 2.97 -16.53 27.10
CA LYS A 46 4.28 -17.16 26.94
C LYS A 46 4.61 -17.24 25.44
N GLN A 47 5.89 -17.33 25.09
CA GLN A 47 6.30 -17.60 23.70
C GLN A 47 5.53 -18.80 23.13
N LYS A 48 5.06 -18.66 21.88
CA LYS A 48 4.29 -19.65 21.10
C LYS A 48 4.80 -21.07 21.37
N THR A 49 3.93 -21.96 21.83
CA THR A 49 4.27 -23.38 22.00
C THR A 49 3.88 -24.23 20.79
N PHE A 50 3.21 -23.66 19.78
CA PHE A 50 2.70 -24.34 18.58
C PHE A 50 1.86 -25.59 18.88
N ALA A 51 1.36 -25.72 20.12
CA ALA A 51 0.42 -26.77 20.47
C ALA A 51 -0.95 -26.38 19.90
N VAL A 52 -1.57 -27.25 19.12
CA VAL A 52 -2.96 -27.06 18.65
C VAL A 52 -3.85 -27.22 19.87
N VAL A 53 -4.18 -26.08 20.49
CA VAL A 53 -5.17 -25.98 21.56
C VAL A 53 -6.38 -25.30 20.94
N GLU A 54 -7.47 -26.05 20.77
CA GLU A 54 -8.77 -25.45 20.53
C GLU A 54 -9.22 -24.80 21.84
N TYR A 55 -9.59 -23.53 21.79
CA TYR A 55 -10.09 -22.78 22.94
C TYR A 55 -11.62 -22.78 22.92
N THR A 56 -12.26 -23.13 24.03
CA THR A 56 -13.70 -22.87 24.19
C THR A 56 -13.94 -21.36 24.42
N ASP A 57 -15.19 -20.91 24.26
CA ASP A 57 -15.53 -19.50 24.55
C ASP A 57 -15.24 -19.15 26.02
N GLU A 58 -15.42 -20.07 26.96
CA GLU A 58 -15.08 -19.86 28.37
C GLU A 58 -13.57 -19.71 28.58
N GLU A 59 -12.76 -20.54 27.93
CA GLU A 59 -11.29 -20.44 27.99
C GLU A 59 -10.79 -19.14 27.37
N TYR A 60 -11.42 -18.70 26.28
CA TYR A 60 -11.12 -17.41 25.66
C TYR A 60 -11.36 -16.23 26.62
N VAL A 61 -12.49 -16.23 27.32
CA VAL A 61 -12.81 -15.22 28.34
C VAL A 61 -11.81 -15.25 29.50
N GLN A 62 -11.39 -16.44 29.93
CA GLN A 62 -10.37 -16.57 30.98
C GLN A 62 -9.01 -15.99 30.55
N GLU A 63 -8.61 -16.14 29.29
CA GLU A 63 -7.40 -15.51 28.76
C GLU A 63 -7.53 -13.98 28.73
N LEU A 64 -8.70 -13.44 28.38
CA LEU A 64 -8.96 -11.99 28.45
C LEU A 64 -8.81 -11.45 29.88
N GLU A 65 -9.30 -12.16 30.89
CA GLU A 65 -9.14 -11.77 32.29
C GLU A 65 -7.66 -11.81 32.74
N LYS A 66 -6.87 -12.77 32.24
CA LYS A 66 -5.42 -12.78 32.47
C LYS A 66 -4.75 -11.56 31.86
N ILE A 67 -5.17 -11.14 30.66
CA ILE A 67 -4.67 -9.92 30.02
C ILE A 67 -5.01 -8.71 30.89
N ARG A 68 -6.28 -8.57 31.29
CA ARG A 68 -6.74 -7.49 32.17
C ARG A 68 -5.90 -7.41 33.45
N SER A 69 -5.61 -8.54 34.10
CA SER A 69 -4.81 -8.59 35.34
C SER A 69 -3.39 -8.00 35.23
N LYS A 70 -2.79 -7.99 34.03
CA LYS A 70 -1.45 -7.44 33.78
C LYS A 70 -1.49 -6.05 33.14
N VAL A 71 -2.44 -5.80 32.26
CA VAL A 71 -2.55 -4.54 31.52
C VAL A 71 -3.08 -3.43 32.43
N VAL A 72 -4.09 -3.71 33.27
CA VAL A 72 -4.69 -2.67 34.12
C VAL A 72 -3.66 -2.03 35.08
N PRO A 73 -2.84 -2.78 35.84
CA PRO A 73 -1.80 -2.15 36.68
C PRO A 73 -0.78 -1.33 35.87
N PHE A 74 -0.43 -1.80 34.68
CA PHE A 74 0.47 -1.06 33.78
C PHE A 74 -0.15 0.27 33.32
N LEU A 75 -1.42 0.26 32.91
CA LEU A 75 -2.14 1.48 32.51
C LEU A 75 -2.26 2.47 33.67
N GLN A 76 -2.45 1.99 34.90
CA GLN A 76 -2.47 2.85 36.10
C GLN A 76 -1.14 3.58 36.31
N VAL A 77 -0.01 2.88 36.17
CA VAL A 77 1.32 3.52 36.22
C VAL A 77 1.48 4.54 35.09
N CYS A 78 1.04 4.21 33.87
CA CYS A 78 1.07 5.16 32.76
C CYS A 78 0.25 6.42 33.06
N LYS A 79 -0.94 6.30 33.67
CA LYS A 79 -1.75 7.45 34.10
C LYS A 79 -1.04 8.31 35.14
N GLU A 80 -0.47 7.68 36.16
CA GLU A 80 0.23 8.38 37.25
C GLU A 80 1.38 9.24 36.72
N HIS A 81 2.09 8.75 35.70
CA HIS A 81 3.27 9.39 35.15
C HIS A 81 3.01 10.21 33.86
N GLY A 82 1.78 10.22 33.34
CA GLY A 82 1.45 10.90 32.07
C GLY A 82 2.12 10.26 30.83
N THR A 83 2.34 8.96 30.87
CA THR A 83 3.06 8.22 29.83
C THR A 83 2.10 7.63 28.80
N ALA A 84 2.33 7.93 27.52
CA ALA A 84 1.53 7.37 26.43
C ALA A 84 1.87 5.89 26.18
N VAL A 85 0.90 5.14 25.65
CA VAL A 85 1.09 3.72 25.28
C VAL A 85 0.94 3.55 23.78
N ARG A 86 1.90 2.88 23.14
CA ARG A 86 1.70 2.37 21.78
C ARG A 86 1.31 0.90 21.82
N ILE A 87 0.09 0.57 21.42
CA ILE A 87 -0.35 -0.83 21.22
C ILE A 87 0.08 -1.25 19.82
N GLY A 88 1.15 -2.04 19.73
CA GLY A 88 1.76 -2.41 18.46
C GLY A 88 1.63 -3.90 18.14
N VAL A 89 0.63 -4.26 17.35
CA VAL A 89 0.40 -5.62 16.86
C VAL A 89 1.30 -5.89 15.67
N ASN A 90 2.04 -6.99 15.75
CA ASN A 90 2.85 -7.52 14.67
C ASN A 90 2.24 -8.84 14.19
N HIS A 91 2.09 -9.00 12.88
CA HIS A 91 1.57 -10.23 12.26
C HIS A 91 2.28 -11.50 12.76
N GLY A 92 3.62 -11.52 12.75
CA GLY A 92 4.40 -12.70 13.16
C GLY A 92 4.25 -13.11 14.63
N SER A 93 3.70 -12.25 15.49
CA SER A 93 3.57 -12.48 16.93
C SER A 93 2.12 -12.43 17.42
N LEU A 94 1.14 -12.79 16.60
CA LEU A 94 -0.22 -13.01 17.10
C LEU A 94 -0.22 -14.14 18.15
N SER A 95 -1.00 -13.94 19.22
CA SER A 95 -1.16 -14.90 20.31
C SER A 95 -1.90 -16.15 19.86
N ASP A 96 -1.65 -17.29 20.52
CA ASP A 96 -2.27 -18.58 20.18
C ASP A 96 -3.81 -18.52 20.17
N ARG A 97 -4.46 -17.82 21.12
CA ARG A 97 -5.94 -17.66 21.13
C ARG A 97 -6.48 -17.00 19.86
N ILE A 98 -5.77 -15.99 19.35
CA ILE A 98 -6.17 -15.21 18.18
C ILE A 98 -5.94 -16.06 16.93
N MET A 99 -4.79 -16.74 16.86
CA MET A 99 -4.47 -17.66 15.77
C MET A 99 -5.49 -18.80 15.66
N THR A 100 -5.91 -19.40 16.77
CA THR A 100 -6.91 -20.48 16.76
C THR A 100 -8.28 -19.98 16.30
N ARG A 101 -8.71 -18.79 16.73
CA ARG A 101 -10.07 -18.27 16.47
C ARG A 101 -10.21 -17.56 15.13
N PHE A 102 -9.21 -16.79 14.72
CA PHE A 102 -9.25 -15.91 13.54
C PHE A 102 -8.23 -16.29 12.46
N GLY A 103 -7.25 -17.13 12.79
CA GLY A 103 -6.14 -17.44 11.89
C GLY A 103 -5.16 -16.29 11.70
N ASP A 104 -4.26 -16.47 10.74
CA ASP A 104 -3.27 -15.47 10.33
C ASP A 104 -3.90 -14.47 9.33
N THR A 105 -4.86 -13.68 9.82
CA THR A 105 -5.76 -12.86 9.00
C THR A 105 -5.74 -11.38 9.42
N PRO A 106 -6.15 -10.43 8.54
CA PRO A 106 -6.37 -9.05 8.94
C PRO A 106 -7.31 -8.93 10.15
N GLU A 107 -8.37 -9.74 10.20
CA GLU A 107 -9.33 -9.81 11.30
C GLU A 107 -8.65 -10.19 12.61
N GLY A 108 -7.78 -11.20 12.60
CA GLY A 108 -7.01 -11.60 13.78
C GLY A 108 -6.10 -10.49 14.31
N MET A 109 -5.44 -9.74 13.42
CA MET A 109 -4.64 -8.58 13.81
C MET A 109 -5.50 -7.48 14.45
N VAL A 110 -6.66 -7.20 13.88
CA VAL A 110 -7.60 -6.19 14.38
C VAL A 110 -8.11 -6.59 15.76
N GLU A 111 -8.58 -7.81 15.96
CA GLU A 111 -9.09 -8.25 17.26
C GLU A 111 -8.00 -8.24 18.33
N SER A 112 -6.79 -8.67 18.01
CA SER A 112 -5.65 -8.60 18.93
C SER A 112 -5.41 -7.18 19.46
N CYS A 113 -5.66 -6.17 18.63
CA CYS A 113 -5.61 -4.77 19.05
C CYS A 113 -6.83 -4.35 19.86
N MET A 114 -8.04 -4.65 19.35
CA MET A 114 -9.30 -4.21 19.93
C MET A 114 -9.53 -4.76 21.35
N GLU A 115 -9.05 -5.97 21.66
CA GLU A 115 -9.05 -6.51 23.03
C GLU A 115 -8.36 -5.57 24.02
N TYR A 116 -7.17 -5.06 23.67
CA TYR A 116 -6.41 -4.16 24.54
C TYR A 116 -7.03 -2.76 24.59
N LEU A 117 -7.60 -2.28 23.48
CA LEU A 117 -8.29 -0.98 23.44
C LEU A 117 -9.54 -0.97 24.32
N ARG A 118 -10.36 -2.03 24.26
CA ARG A 118 -11.57 -2.16 25.09
C ARG A 118 -11.21 -2.18 26.58
N ILE A 119 -10.17 -2.94 26.97
CA ILE A 119 -9.66 -2.92 28.36
C ILE A 119 -9.20 -1.52 28.76
N ALA A 120 -8.46 -0.82 27.90
CA ALA A 120 -7.97 0.53 28.21
C ALA A 120 -9.11 1.54 28.39
N LEU A 121 -10.15 1.45 27.55
CA LEU A 121 -11.33 2.30 27.62
C LEU A 121 -12.17 2.04 28.88
N ASP A 122 -12.34 0.77 29.28
CA ASP A 122 -13.02 0.42 30.55
C ASP A 122 -12.31 1.03 31.75
N GLU A 123 -10.98 1.12 31.70
CA GLU A 123 -10.18 1.79 32.71
C GLU A 123 -10.12 3.31 32.51
N GLY A 124 -10.70 3.87 31.44
CA GLY A 124 -10.65 5.30 31.11
C GLY A 124 -9.25 5.81 30.75
N PHE A 125 -8.45 5.01 30.04
CA PHE A 125 -7.12 5.39 29.54
C PHE A 125 -7.17 5.65 28.02
N THR A 126 -6.85 6.87 27.60
CA THR A 126 -6.96 7.29 26.19
C THR A 126 -5.66 7.74 25.55
N ASP A 127 -4.55 7.82 26.30
CA ASP A 127 -3.23 8.22 25.78
C ASP A 127 -2.58 7.07 24.98
N ILE A 128 -3.25 6.66 23.91
CA ILE A 128 -2.90 5.49 23.09
C ILE A 128 -2.57 5.89 21.66
N VAL A 129 -1.57 5.24 21.09
CA VAL A 129 -1.29 5.18 19.66
C VAL A 129 -1.32 3.72 19.20
N ILE A 130 -1.85 3.43 18.02
CA ILE A 130 -1.97 2.05 17.52
C ILE A 130 -0.99 1.84 16.36
N SER A 131 -0.41 0.65 16.24
CA SER A 131 0.28 0.26 14.99
C SER A 131 -0.01 -1.19 14.62
N MET A 132 -0.42 -1.41 13.37
CA MET A 132 -0.53 -2.74 12.76
C MET A 132 0.64 -2.92 11.79
N LYS A 133 1.54 -3.87 12.05
CA LYS A 133 2.70 -4.12 11.17
C LYS A 133 2.69 -5.54 10.63
N ALA A 134 2.93 -5.67 9.33
CA ALA A 134 3.20 -6.93 8.67
C ALA A 134 4.30 -6.72 7.62
N SER A 135 5.01 -7.80 7.27
CA SER A 135 5.99 -7.78 6.18
C SER A 135 5.29 -7.85 4.83
N ASN A 136 4.07 -8.37 4.74
CA ASN A 136 3.23 -8.29 3.55
C ASN A 136 2.45 -6.96 3.56
N THR A 137 2.73 -6.07 2.60
CA THR A 137 2.08 -4.75 2.49
C THR A 137 0.58 -4.86 2.19
N LEU A 138 0.16 -5.88 1.45
CA LEU A 138 -1.26 -6.15 1.20
C LEU A 138 -1.97 -6.41 2.52
N LEU A 139 -1.51 -7.39 3.28
CA LEU A 139 -2.12 -7.71 4.57
C LEU A 139 -2.11 -6.50 5.52
N MET A 140 -0.97 -5.79 5.62
CA MET A 140 -0.83 -4.62 6.48
C MET A 140 -1.88 -3.56 6.16
N THR A 141 -2.03 -3.20 4.88
CA THR A 141 -2.95 -2.14 4.47
C THR A 141 -4.41 -2.53 4.71
N LYS A 142 -4.79 -3.79 4.45
CA LYS A 142 -6.14 -4.29 4.74
C LYS A 142 -6.42 -4.31 6.25
N ALA A 143 -5.47 -4.74 7.07
CA ALA A 143 -5.61 -4.76 8.52
C ALA A 143 -5.80 -3.35 9.10
N VAL A 144 -5.05 -2.35 8.61
CA VAL A 144 -5.23 -0.95 9.07
C VAL A 144 -6.58 -0.40 8.65
N ARG A 145 -7.02 -0.62 7.40
CA ARG A 145 -8.35 -0.18 6.94
C ARG A 145 -9.47 -0.82 7.75
N LEU A 146 -9.37 -2.13 8.00
CA LEU A 146 -10.35 -2.88 8.79
C LEU A 146 -10.36 -2.45 10.26
N LEU A 147 -9.18 -2.12 10.83
CA LEU A 147 -9.09 -1.55 12.17
C LEU A 147 -9.86 -0.22 12.26
N VAL A 148 -9.68 0.67 11.29
CA VAL A 148 -10.39 1.97 11.26
C VAL A 148 -11.89 1.77 11.14
N ASP A 149 -12.36 0.92 10.22
CA ASP A 149 -13.79 0.58 10.10
C ASP A 149 -14.36 0.02 11.41
N ARG A 150 -13.59 -0.81 12.13
CA ARG A 150 -14.01 -1.34 13.42
C ARG A 150 -14.10 -0.25 14.49
N MET A 151 -13.08 0.59 14.56
CA MET A 151 -13.02 1.73 15.48
C MET A 151 -14.20 2.68 15.26
N ASP A 152 -14.52 3.00 14.00
CA ASP A 152 -15.68 3.82 13.63
C ASP A 152 -17.01 3.19 14.09
N LYS A 153 -17.17 1.87 13.89
CA LYS A 153 -18.36 1.12 14.34
C LYS A 153 -18.53 1.11 15.86
N GLU A 154 -17.42 1.08 16.60
CA GLU A 154 -17.41 1.16 18.07
C GLU A 154 -17.36 2.61 18.59
N ASN A 155 -17.33 3.60 17.69
CA ASN A 155 -17.21 5.03 17.99
C ASN A 155 -16.00 5.36 18.89
N ILE A 156 -14.86 4.73 18.61
CA ILE A 156 -13.58 4.97 19.29
C ILE A 156 -12.56 5.41 18.24
N HIS A 157 -11.65 6.32 18.58
CA HIS A 157 -10.71 6.87 17.61
C HIS A 157 -9.36 7.09 18.27
N PHE A 158 -8.30 6.52 17.68
CA PHE A 158 -6.93 6.62 18.19
C PHE A 158 -5.95 6.88 17.05
N PRO A 159 -4.87 7.66 17.29
CA PRO A 159 -3.82 7.88 16.29
C PRO A 159 -3.17 6.59 15.79
N LEU A 160 -2.86 6.56 14.50
CA LEU A 160 -2.22 5.45 13.80
C LEU A 160 -0.73 5.74 13.56
N HIS A 161 0.11 4.83 14.03
CA HIS A 161 1.52 4.74 13.69
C HIS A 161 1.75 3.75 12.57
N LEU A 162 2.06 4.27 11.38
CA LEU A 162 2.31 3.46 10.20
C LEU A 162 3.77 3.02 10.10
N GLY A 163 3.97 1.80 9.63
CA GLY A 163 5.29 1.32 9.26
C GLY A 163 5.25 -0.14 8.83
N VAL A 164 6.05 -0.47 7.82
CA VAL A 164 6.25 -1.85 7.38
C VAL A 164 7.35 -2.48 8.24
N THR A 165 7.16 -3.73 8.67
CA THR A 165 8.23 -4.50 9.35
C THR A 165 9.02 -5.30 8.32
N GLU A 166 10.31 -5.53 8.60
CA GLU A 166 11.18 -6.31 7.71
C GLU A 166 11.10 -5.80 6.26
N ALA A 167 11.30 -4.49 6.09
CA ALA A 167 11.24 -3.89 4.76
C ALA A 167 12.37 -4.43 3.87
N GLY A 168 13.53 -4.72 4.48
CA GLY A 168 14.77 -5.08 3.79
C GLY A 168 15.76 -3.92 3.83
N ASP A 169 16.83 -4.04 3.06
CA ASP A 169 17.82 -3.01 2.80
C ASP A 169 17.62 -2.39 1.41
N GLY A 170 18.30 -1.26 1.18
CA GLY A 170 18.45 -0.68 -0.15
C GLY A 170 17.12 -0.30 -0.81
N GLU A 171 17.05 -0.56 -2.11
CA GLU A 171 15.92 -0.18 -2.95
C GLU A 171 14.63 -0.94 -2.58
N ASP A 172 14.75 -2.23 -2.24
CA ASP A 172 13.61 -3.07 -1.87
C ASP A 172 12.94 -2.58 -0.58
N GLY A 173 13.75 -2.24 0.44
CA GLY A 173 13.24 -1.69 1.70
C GLY A 173 12.50 -0.36 1.54
N ARG A 174 13.03 0.51 0.68
CA ARG A 174 12.42 1.81 0.35
C ARG A 174 11.13 1.63 -0.44
N MET A 175 11.14 0.81 -1.48
CA MET A 175 9.97 0.50 -2.31
C MET A 175 8.84 -0.10 -1.48
N LYS A 176 9.14 -1.11 -0.68
CA LYS A 176 8.15 -1.79 0.16
C LYS A 176 7.54 -0.85 1.20
N SER A 177 8.35 0.03 1.79
CA SER A 177 7.88 1.07 2.70
C SER A 177 6.99 2.09 2.00
N ALA A 178 7.38 2.53 0.80
CA ALA A 178 6.61 3.46 -0.03
C ALA A 178 5.24 2.88 -0.42
N VAL A 179 5.20 1.61 -0.84
CA VAL A 179 3.94 0.89 -1.15
C VAL A 179 3.03 0.81 0.08
N GLY A 180 3.55 0.35 1.22
CA GLY A 180 2.73 0.13 2.41
C GLY A 180 2.27 1.41 3.10
N ILE A 181 3.21 2.31 3.42
CA ILE A 181 2.93 3.57 4.14
C ILE A 181 2.20 4.53 3.20
N GLY A 182 2.66 4.66 1.95
CA GLY A 182 2.09 5.55 0.96
C GLY A 182 0.64 5.25 0.63
N ALA A 183 0.27 3.98 0.55
CA ALA A 183 -1.13 3.59 0.31
C ALA A 183 -2.06 4.04 1.42
N LEU A 184 -1.67 3.85 2.68
CA LEU A 184 -2.49 4.26 3.83
C LEU A 184 -2.55 5.78 3.96
N LEU A 185 -1.44 6.49 3.77
CA LEU A 185 -1.45 7.96 3.73
C LEU A 185 -2.32 8.48 2.58
N SER A 186 -2.34 7.80 1.43
CA SER A 186 -3.22 8.14 0.30
C SER A 186 -4.70 7.96 0.63
N ASP A 187 -5.03 7.09 1.58
CA ASP A 187 -6.38 6.89 2.11
C ASP A 187 -6.74 7.92 3.20
N GLY A 188 -5.81 8.82 3.56
CA GLY A 188 -5.97 9.76 4.67
C GLY A 188 -5.74 9.12 6.04
N LEU A 189 -5.12 7.95 6.11
CA LEU A 189 -4.85 7.21 7.34
C LEU A 189 -3.38 7.36 7.74
N GLY A 190 -3.11 7.73 9.00
CA GLY A 190 -1.77 7.79 9.56
C GLY A 190 -1.43 9.14 10.21
N ASP A 191 -0.98 9.09 11.46
CA ASP A 191 -0.63 10.27 12.28
C ASP A 191 0.86 10.37 12.56
N THR A 192 1.56 9.23 12.50
CA THR A 192 3.02 9.16 12.61
C THR A 192 3.54 7.99 11.78
N VAL A 193 4.74 8.14 11.21
CA VAL A 193 5.34 7.14 10.33
C VAL A 193 6.69 6.68 10.88
N ARG A 194 7.05 5.43 10.60
CA ARG A 194 8.43 4.94 10.67
C ARG A 194 8.70 4.01 9.49
N VAL A 195 9.73 4.34 8.72
CA VAL A 195 10.35 3.42 7.76
C VAL A 195 11.30 2.52 8.55
N SER A 196 11.31 1.21 8.29
CA SER A 196 12.14 0.25 9.03
C SER A 196 13.13 -0.42 8.07
N LEU A 197 14.31 0.19 7.88
CA LEU A 197 15.36 -0.35 7.01
C LEU A 197 16.33 -1.24 7.80
N SER A 198 17.00 -2.15 7.10
CA SER A 198 18.14 -2.90 7.64
C SER A 198 19.48 -2.15 7.55
N GLU A 199 19.41 -0.82 7.43
CA GLU A 199 20.53 0.13 7.34
C GLU A 199 20.68 0.94 8.63
N ASP A 200 21.66 1.84 8.68
CA ASP A 200 21.83 2.79 9.77
C ASP A 200 20.55 3.65 9.95
N PRO A 201 20.13 3.94 11.20
CA PRO A 201 18.86 4.60 11.49
C PRO A 201 18.73 5.99 10.86
N GLU A 202 19.84 6.68 10.59
CA GLU A 202 19.89 7.96 9.88
C GLU A 202 19.34 7.86 8.44
N ALA A 203 19.34 6.66 7.83
CA ALA A 203 18.77 6.42 6.51
C ALA A 203 17.23 6.29 6.53
N GLU A 204 16.60 5.95 7.66
CA GLU A 204 15.15 5.77 7.75
C GLU A 204 14.40 7.10 7.57
N VAL A 205 14.88 8.18 8.22
CA VAL A 205 14.16 9.47 8.31
C VAL A 205 14.05 10.18 6.95
N PRO A 206 15.10 10.27 6.10
CA PRO A 206 14.99 10.86 4.77
C PRO A 206 13.90 10.19 3.92
N VAL A 207 13.84 8.86 3.94
CA VAL A 207 12.83 8.10 3.18
C VAL A 207 11.43 8.35 3.72
N ALA A 208 11.27 8.37 5.05
CA ALA A 208 9.99 8.68 5.68
C ALA A 208 9.47 10.07 5.27
N ARG A 209 10.36 11.07 5.23
CA ARG A 209 10.03 12.43 4.77
C ARG A 209 9.63 12.44 3.30
N LYS A 210 10.39 11.78 2.41
CA LYS A 210 10.04 11.67 0.98
C LYS A 210 8.64 11.12 0.76
N ILE A 211 8.26 10.06 1.51
CA ILE A 211 6.92 9.47 1.43
C ILE A 211 5.84 10.47 1.87
N VAL A 212 6.01 11.07 3.04
CA VAL A 212 5.02 12.02 3.60
C VAL A 212 4.90 13.26 2.72
N ASP A 213 6.02 13.88 2.36
CA ASP A 213 6.06 15.09 1.54
C ASP A 213 5.43 14.85 0.16
N TYR A 214 5.61 13.65 -0.42
CA TYR A 214 5.01 13.34 -1.70
C TYR A 214 3.48 13.21 -1.63
N VAL A 215 2.94 12.51 -0.62
CA VAL A 215 1.49 12.39 -0.46
C VAL A 215 0.87 13.75 -0.10
N ALA A 216 1.54 14.55 0.73
CA ALA A 216 1.10 15.89 1.12
C ALA A 216 0.91 16.85 -0.06
N LYS A 217 1.67 16.68 -1.17
CA LYS A 217 1.47 17.48 -2.40
C LYS A 217 0.07 17.37 -3.00
N ARG A 218 -0.71 16.37 -2.62
CA ARG A 218 -2.08 16.16 -3.06
C ARG A 218 -3.07 17.04 -2.30
N GLU A 219 -2.68 17.66 -1.19
CA GLU A 219 -3.56 18.54 -0.43
C GLU A 219 -4.12 19.66 -1.31
N GLY A 220 -5.44 19.92 -1.21
CA GLY A 220 -6.11 20.95 -2.00
C GLY A 220 -6.25 20.64 -3.49
N HIS A 221 -6.02 19.39 -3.91
CA HIS A 221 -6.25 18.98 -5.30
C HIS A 221 -7.69 19.24 -5.76
N LYS A 222 -7.90 19.39 -7.07
CA LYS A 222 -9.24 19.55 -7.63
C LYS A 222 -10.11 18.33 -7.29
N PRO A 223 -11.39 18.51 -6.91
CA PRO A 223 -12.26 17.37 -6.61
C PRO A 223 -12.37 16.39 -7.78
N ILE A 224 -12.36 15.10 -7.46
CA ILE A 224 -12.54 14.01 -8.42
C ILE A 224 -13.92 13.44 -8.16
N LEU A 225 -14.82 13.57 -9.13
CA LEU A 225 -16.18 13.04 -9.04
C LEU A 225 -16.18 11.61 -9.56
N GLY A 226 -16.38 10.63 -8.67
CA GLY A 226 -16.51 9.22 -9.02
C GLY A 226 -17.65 8.57 -8.25
N GLU A 227 -18.22 7.51 -8.82
CA GLU A 227 -19.26 6.71 -8.18
C GLU A 227 -18.64 5.40 -7.67
N LEU A 228 -18.79 5.10 -6.38
CA LEU A 228 -18.28 3.87 -5.80
C LEU A 228 -19.06 2.66 -6.34
N TYR A 229 -18.33 1.60 -6.72
CA TYR A 229 -18.96 0.32 -7.02
C TYR A 229 -19.38 -0.38 -5.72
N PRO A 230 -20.67 -0.67 -5.48
CA PRO A 230 -21.14 -1.21 -4.21
C PRO A 230 -20.51 -2.56 -3.82
N GLY A 231 -20.07 -3.36 -4.80
CA GLY A 231 -19.42 -4.65 -4.56
C GLY A 231 -17.92 -4.57 -4.28
N PHE A 232 -17.31 -3.37 -4.31
CA PHE A 232 -15.90 -3.21 -3.99
C PHE A 232 -15.70 -3.21 -2.48
N SER A 233 -14.80 -4.05 -1.99
CA SER A 233 -14.38 -4.07 -0.59
C SER A 233 -12.94 -3.58 -0.48
N PRO A 234 -12.68 -2.49 0.28
CA PRO A 234 -11.30 -2.02 0.51
C PRO A 234 -10.49 -2.99 1.39
N PHE A 235 -11.17 -3.96 2.03
CA PHE A 235 -10.63 -5.00 2.90
C PHE A 235 -10.31 -6.31 2.15
N SER A 236 -10.85 -6.51 0.94
CA SER A 236 -10.57 -7.71 0.15
C SER A 236 -9.15 -7.69 -0.43
N THR A 237 -8.55 -8.87 -0.53
CA THR A 237 -7.28 -9.14 -1.22
C THR A 237 -7.46 -9.53 -2.68
N ASP A 238 -8.71 -9.61 -3.15
CA ASP A 238 -9.04 -10.09 -4.48
C ASP A 238 -8.62 -9.08 -5.55
N LYS A 239 -8.19 -9.61 -6.70
CA LYS A 239 -7.94 -8.79 -7.89
C LYS A 239 -9.21 -8.63 -8.68
N ARG A 240 -9.37 -7.48 -9.33
CA ARG A 240 -10.41 -7.27 -10.34
C ARG A 240 -10.24 -8.29 -11.46
N GLU A 241 -11.28 -9.06 -11.72
CA GLU A 241 -11.32 -9.98 -12.84
C GLU A 241 -11.28 -9.24 -14.18
N THR A 242 -10.51 -9.77 -15.12
CA THR A 242 -10.33 -9.18 -16.45
C THR A 242 -10.24 -10.27 -17.48
N ARG A 243 -10.65 -9.98 -18.72
CA ARG A 243 -10.29 -10.82 -19.87
C ARG A 243 -8.80 -10.74 -20.15
N ALA A 244 -8.25 -11.81 -20.70
CA ALA A 244 -6.86 -11.85 -21.12
C ALA A 244 -6.70 -11.31 -22.55
N VAL A 245 -5.73 -10.42 -22.74
CA VAL A 245 -5.24 -9.98 -24.04
C VAL A 245 -3.76 -10.29 -24.10
N ARG A 246 -3.41 -11.34 -24.85
CA ARG A 246 -2.05 -11.92 -24.88
C ARG A 246 -1.56 -12.28 -23.46
N ASN A 247 -0.61 -11.55 -22.90
CA ASN A 247 -0.07 -11.75 -21.55
C ASN A 247 -0.57 -10.69 -20.54
N ILE A 248 -1.61 -9.92 -20.87
CA ILE A 248 -2.14 -8.83 -20.04
C ILE A 248 -3.57 -9.17 -19.61
N GLY A 249 -3.84 -9.11 -18.31
CA GLY A 249 -5.16 -9.46 -17.74
C GLY A 249 -5.36 -10.96 -17.51
N GLY A 250 -6.58 -11.35 -17.16
CA GLY A 250 -6.87 -12.73 -16.75
C GLY A 250 -6.01 -13.18 -15.57
N GLY A 251 -5.42 -14.38 -15.69
CA GLY A 251 -4.52 -14.95 -14.69
C GLY A 251 -3.04 -14.57 -14.83
N PHE A 252 -2.69 -13.69 -15.77
CA PHE A 252 -1.28 -13.30 -16.00
C PHE A 252 -0.77 -12.33 -14.92
N VAL A 253 0.54 -12.37 -14.68
CA VAL A 253 1.21 -11.40 -13.80
C VAL A 253 1.20 -10.01 -14.45
N PRO A 254 1.20 -8.92 -13.65
CA PRO A 254 1.23 -7.56 -14.20
C PRO A 254 2.44 -7.33 -15.11
N VAL A 255 2.20 -6.73 -16.29
CA VAL A 255 3.28 -6.44 -17.25
C VAL A 255 3.99 -5.12 -16.95
N VAL A 256 5.24 -5.00 -17.39
CA VAL A 256 6.00 -3.75 -17.34
C VAL A 256 6.21 -3.20 -18.74
N ILE A 257 5.80 -1.94 -18.95
CA ILE A 257 6.04 -1.19 -20.18
C ILE A 257 7.05 -0.08 -19.88
N SER A 258 8.19 -0.10 -20.57
CA SER A 258 9.15 1.00 -20.52
C SER A 258 8.74 2.05 -21.55
N ASP A 259 8.34 3.23 -21.10
CA ASP A 259 8.13 4.36 -21.99
C ASP A 259 9.48 4.97 -22.38
N ARG A 260 9.76 5.02 -23.68
CA ARG A 260 10.98 5.57 -24.24
C ARG A 260 10.73 6.53 -25.40
N ASN A 261 9.52 7.09 -25.48
CA ASN A 261 9.17 7.99 -26.58
C ASN A 261 10.02 9.28 -26.61
N ALA A 262 10.53 9.72 -25.46
CA ALA A 262 11.29 10.95 -25.30
C ALA A 262 12.79 10.71 -25.06
N ILE A 263 13.28 9.46 -25.14
CA ILE A 263 14.69 9.12 -24.92
C ILE A 263 15.27 8.29 -26.08
N ALA A 264 16.54 8.54 -26.41
CA ALA A 264 17.23 7.80 -27.46
C ALA A 264 17.81 6.46 -26.98
N ASP A 265 17.97 6.28 -25.67
CA ASP A 265 18.58 5.07 -25.11
C ASP A 265 17.60 3.88 -25.17
N MET A 266 18.00 2.88 -25.95
CA MET A 266 17.28 1.62 -26.11
C MET A 266 17.93 0.46 -25.34
N SER A 267 18.95 0.72 -24.51
CA SER A 267 19.63 -0.31 -23.71
C SER A 267 18.68 -1.05 -22.74
N ILE A 268 18.92 -2.34 -22.52
CA ILE A 268 18.13 -3.18 -21.62
C ILE A 268 19.03 -3.77 -20.55
N ASN A 269 18.65 -3.61 -19.29
CA ASN A 269 19.29 -4.31 -18.19
C ASN A 269 18.85 -5.78 -18.25
N PRO A 270 19.78 -6.76 -18.36
CA PRO A 270 19.43 -8.17 -18.49
C PRO A 270 18.71 -8.75 -17.27
N HIS A 271 18.78 -8.11 -16.10
CA HIS A 271 18.05 -8.52 -14.90
C HIS A 271 16.62 -7.94 -14.83
N PHE A 272 16.36 -6.84 -15.56
CA PHE A 272 15.10 -6.10 -15.51
C PHE A 272 14.61 -5.82 -16.94
N ILE A 273 14.12 -6.86 -17.60
CA ILE A 273 13.65 -6.82 -18.98
C ILE A 273 12.15 -6.43 -18.99
N PRO A 274 11.75 -5.30 -19.60
CA PRO A 274 10.34 -4.97 -19.71
C PRO A 274 9.60 -5.89 -20.69
N ASP A 275 8.30 -6.08 -20.52
CA ASP A 275 7.49 -6.88 -21.45
C ASP A 275 7.32 -6.21 -22.81
N TYR A 276 7.23 -4.88 -22.78
CA TYR A 276 7.01 -3.98 -23.93
C TYR A 276 7.82 -2.69 -23.79
N ILE A 277 8.14 -2.07 -24.92
CA ILE A 277 8.77 -0.75 -25.00
C ILE A 277 7.86 0.14 -25.85
N TYR A 278 7.39 1.25 -25.28
CA TYR A 278 6.69 2.28 -26.05
C TYR A 278 7.71 3.26 -26.63
N VAL A 279 7.63 3.49 -27.95
CA VAL A 279 8.64 4.27 -28.71
C VAL A 279 8.06 5.52 -29.36
N GLY A 280 6.78 5.85 -29.10
CA GLY A 280 6.09 6.96 -29.76
C GLY A 280 5.88 6.68 -31.26
N ASP A 281 6.31 7.61 -32.11
CA ASP A 281 5.98 7.59 -33.54
C ASP A 281 6.64 6.46 -34.34
N ASN A 282 7.87 6.05 -34.02
CA ASN A 282 8.60 5.10 -34.87
C ASN A 282 9.54 4.21 -34.06
N VAL A 283 9.70 2.96 -34.50
CA VAL A 283 10.71 2.05 -33.95
C VAL A 283 12.11 2.50 -34.40
N PRO A 284 13.02 2.87 -33.49
CA PRO A 284 14.33 3.37 -33.88
C PRO A 284 15.25 2.25 -34.37
N GLY A 285 16.27 2.58 -35.16
CA GLY A 285 17.20 1.58 -35.72
C GLY A 285 18.03 0.83 -34.67
N ASN A 286 18.19 1.38 -33.48
CA ASN A 286 18.86 0.75 -32.32
C ASN A 286 17.89 -0.04 -31.42
N PHE A 287 16.66 -0.31 -31.87
CA PHE A 287 15.66 -1.05 -31.08
C PHE A 287 16.17 -2.47 -30.73
N PRO A 288 16.00 -2.94 -29.48
CA PRO A 288 16.64 -4.18 -29.03
C PRO A 288 15.96 -5.40 -29.65
N LYS A 289 16.77 -6.33 -30.16
CA LYS A 289 16.28 -7.55 -30.81
C LYS A 289 15.44 -8.38 -29.83
N GLY A 290 14.29 -8.87 -30.30
CA GLY A 290 13.38 -9.72 -29.53
C GLY A 290 12.47 -8.98 -28.55
N MET A 291 12.59 -7.64 -28.44
CA MET A 291 11.66 -6.83 -27.66
C MET A 291 10.38 -6.54 -28.44
N LYS A 292 9.31 -6.24 -27.70
CA LYS A 292 8.00 -5.89 -28.23
C LYS A 292 7.86 -4.37 -28.26
N SER A 293 7.52 -3.81 -29.41
CA SER A 293 7.32 -2.37 -29.59
C SER A 293 5.86 -1.99 -29.50
N ILE A 294 5.59 -0.83 -28.91
CA ILE A 294 4.31 -0.13 -28.98
C ILE A 294 4.56 1.20 -29.69
N VAL A 295 3.79 1.47 -30.75
CA VAL A 295 3.97 2.61 -31.68
C VAL A 295 2.64 3.34 -31.82
N ASP A 296 2.67 4.67 -31.92
CA ASP A 296 1.46 5.46 -32.14
C ASP A 296 0.77 5.07 -33.45
N PHE A 297 -0.54 4.81 -33.37
CA PHE A 297 -1.34 4.23 -34.45
C PHE A 297 -1.15 4.90 -35.83
N PRO A 298 -1.06 6.25 -35.97
CA PRO A 298 -0.89 6.87 -37.28
C PRO A 298 0.36 6.42 -38.05
N ASN A 299 1.40 5.97 -37.34
CA ASN A 299 2.68 5.53 -37.89
C ASN A 299 2.90 4.02 -37.71
N TRP A 300 1.91 3.30 -37.17
CA TRP A 300 2.03 1.88 -36.92
C TRP A 300 1.91 1.06 -38.21
N GLU A 301 2.75 0.04 -38.32
CA GLU A 301 2.70 -0.97 -39.38
C GLU A 301 2.49 -2.36 -38.80
N ASP A 302 1.68 -3.18 -39.48
CA ASP A 302 1.41 -4.55 -39.07
C ASP A 302 2.65 -5.44 -39.26
N ARG A 303 3.36 -5.66 -38.15
CA ARG A 303 4.60 -6.45 -38.08
C ARG A 303 4.60 -7.28 -36.79
N ILE A 304 5.36 -8.38 -36.80
CA ILE A 304 5.52 -9.24 -35.62
C ILE A 304 6.06 -8.41 -34.45
N ASP A 305 5.42 -8.54 -33.29
CA ASP A 305 5.80 -7.87 -32.04
C ASP A 305 5.88 -6.33 -32.12
N ASN A 306 5.04 -5.74 -32.99
CA ASN A 306 4.80 -4.31 -33.10
C ASN A 306 3.30 -4.02 -32.90
N PHE A 307 2.93 -3.22 -31.89
CA PHE A 307 1.54 -3.00 -31.51
C PHE A 307 1.13 -1.52 -31.59
N PRO A 308 -0.09 -1.20 -32.07
CA PRO A 308 -0.57 0.17 -32.16
C PRO A 308 -1.05 0.72 -30.81
N MET A 309 -0.68 1.97 -30.51
CA MET A 309 -1.24 2.81 -29.46
C MET A 309 -2.23 3.80 -30.08
N PHE A 310 -3.50 3.68 -29.70
CA PHE A 310 -4.57 4.62 -29.98
C PHE A 310 -4.70 5.62 -28.84
N THR A 311 -5.38 6.73 -29.12
CA THR A 311 -5.80 7.73 -28.14
C THR A 311 -7.31 7.92 -28.26
N ALA A 312 -7.91 8.72 -27.36
CA ALA A 312 -9.30 9.12 -27.51
C ALA A 312 -9.60 9.80 -28.88
N GLY A 313 -8.60 10.43 -29.51
CA GLY A 313 -8.77 11.15 -30.78
C GLY A 313 -8.92 10.27 -32.02
N ASN A 314 -8.46 9.01 -31.97
CA ASN A 314 -8.54 8.05 -33.08
C ASN A 314 -9.21 6.73 -32.66
N ILE A 315 -10.06 6.80 -31.62
CA ILE A 315 -10.75 5.63 -31.07
C ILE A 315 -11.70 4.96 -32.08
N SER A 316 -12.22 5.70 -33.05
CA SER A 316 -13.07 5.18 -34.14
C SER A 316 -12.35 4.13 -34.99
N ASP A 317 -11.04 4.30 -35.17
CA ASP A 317 -10.23 3.55 -36.12
C ASP A 317 -9.83 2.16 -35.57
N ILE A 318 -10.01 1.96 -34.25
CA ILE A 318 -9.76 0.70 -33.55
C ILE A 318 -10.55 -0.47 -34.15
N LYS A 319 -11.75 -0.21 -34.67
CA LYS A 319 -12.64 -1.24 -35.23
C LYS A 319 -12.08 -1.85 -36.51
N GLU A 320 -11.34 -1.05 -37.29
CA GLU A 320 -10.77 -1.49 -38.57
C GLU A 320 -9.40 -2.17 -38.37
N CYS A 321 -8.73 -1.88 -37.24
CA CYS A 321 -7.42 -2.43 -36.92
C CYS A 321 -7.45 -3.91 -36.51
N GLN A 322 -6.69 -4.73 -37.25
CA GLN A 322 -6.57 -6.18 -37.07
C GLN A 322 -5.36 -6.61 -36.20
N ALA A 323 -4.68 -5.67 -35.55
CA ALA A 323 -3.51 -5.96 -34.73
C ALA A 323 -3.80 -7.01 -33.64
N ALA A 324 -2.80 -7.85 -33.35
CA ALA A 324 -2.92 -8.92 -32.36
C ALA A 324 -3.15 -8.42 -30.92
N VAL A 325 -2.68 -7.22 -30.62
CA VAL A 325 -2.96 -6.45 -29.40
C VAL A 325 -3.10 -5.00 -29.82
N LYS A 326 -4.10 -4.30 -29.28
CA LYS A 326 -4.34 -2.88 -29.47
C LYS A 326 -4.25 -2.19 -28.12
N PHE A 327 -3.49 -1.12 -28.02
CA PHE A 327 -3.43 -0.30 -26.82
C PHE A 327 -4.25 0.97 -27.03
N LEU A 328 -4.98 1.41 -26.02
CA LEU A 328 -5.72 2.67 -26.06
C LEU A 328 -5.40 3.49 -24.83
N GLN A 329 -4.74 4.62 -25.04
CA GLN A 329 -4.41 5.56 -23.98
C GLN A 329 -5.61 6.44 -23.63
N LEU A 330 -6.01 6.43 -22.36
CA LEU A 330 -7.15 7.18 -21.83
C LEU A 330 -6.85 7.75 -20.45
N SER A 331 -7.49 8.87 -20.16
CA SER A 331 -7.63 9.43 -18.81
C SER A 331 -9.05 9.22 -18.28
N TYR A 332 -9.25 9.38 -16.97
CA TYR A 332 -10.57 9.26 -16.37
C TYR A 332 -11.63 10.19 -16.97
N PRO A 333 -11.37 11.50 -17.20
CA PRO A 333 -12.35 12.38 -17.84
C PRO A 333 -12.75 11.94 -19.26
N GLN A 334 -11.93 11.16 -19.94
CA GLN A 334 -12.22 10.63 -21.28
C GLN A 334 -13.04 9.34 -21.26
N LEU A 335 -13.25 8.70 -20.10
CA LEU A 335 -14.07 7.50 -19.97
C LEU A 335 -15.57 7.88 -19.98
N THR A 336 -16.09 8.29 -21.14
CA THR A 336 -17.53 8.49 -21.35
C THR A 336 -18.26 7.16 -21.50
N ASP A 337 -19.59 7.17 -21.50
CA ASP A 337 -20.38 5.94 -21.67
C ASP A 337 -20.24 5.37 -23.10
N GLU A 338 -19.99 6.24 -24.08
CA GLU A 338 -19.67 5.86 -25.46
C GLU A 338 -18.32 5.14 -25.52
N VAL A 339 -17.30 5.71 -24.87
CA VAL A 339 -15.96 5.08 -24.78
C VAL A 339 -16.08 3.75 -24.04
N LEU A 340 -16.82 3.69 -22.93
CA LEU A 340 -17.05 2.46 -22.18
C LEU A 340 -17.71 1.37 -23.05
N SER A 341 -18.66 1.76 -23.92
CA SER A 341 -19.25 0.85 -24.90
C SER A 341 -18.23 0.32 -25.90
N VAL A 342 -17.32 1.18 -26.39
CA VAL A 342 -16.20 0.75 -27.25
C VAL A 342 -15.31 -0.25 -26.51
N LEU A 343 -14.93 0.05 -25.26
CA LEU A 343 -14.07 -0.83 -24.45
C LEU A 343 -14.70 -2.22 -24.30
N LYS A 344 -15.99 -2.32 -24.00
CA LYS A 344 -16.68 -3.61 -23.85
C LYS A 344 -16.66 -4.45 -25.12
N ASN A 345 -16.96 -3.82 -26.25
CA ASN A 345 -17.23 -4.50 -27.51
C ASN A 345 -15.98 -4.68 -28.40
N THR A 346 -14.81 -4.20 -27.96
CA THR A 346 -13.56 -4.33 -28.73
C THR A 346 -12.71 -5.47 -28.20
N GLU A 347 -12.48 -6.47 -29.05
CA GLU A 347 -11.55 -7.56 -28.75
C GLU A 347 -10.08 -7.12 -28.84
N LYS A 348 -9.22 -7.82 -28.09
CA LYS A 348 -7.75 -7.63 -28.10
C LYS A 348 -7.31 -6.21 -27.73
N LEU A 349 -8.13 -5.49 -26.97
CA LEU A 349 -7.85 -4.12 -26.53
C LEU A 349 -7.35 -4.10 -25.07
N VAL A 350 -6.33 -3.30 -24.82
CA VAL A 350 -5.78 -2.99 -23.49
C VAL A 350 -5.81 -1.49 -23.30
N VAL A 351 -6.25 -1.03 -22.13
CA VAL A 351 -6.20 0.41 -21.81
C VAL A 351 -4.85 0.74 -21.17
N ILE A 352 -4.22 1.83 -21.65
CA ILE A 352 -3.15 2.52 -20.92
C ILE A 352 -3.80 3.69 -20.18
N LEU A 353 -3.94 3.58 -18.86
CA LEU A 353 -4.59 4.57 -18.03
C LEU A 353 -3.60 5.64 -17.59
N GLN A 354 -3.68 6.81 -18.21
CA GLN A 354 -2.86 7.98 -17.89
C GLN A 354 -3.61 8.95 -16.99
N THR A 355 -2.84 9.77 -16.27
CA THR A 355 -3.36 10.86 -15.45
C THR A 355 -2.36 11.99 -15.37
N SER A 356 -2.83 13.23 -15.47
CA SER A 356 -2.10 14.44 -15.12
C SER A 356 -2.61 15.07 -13.83
N HIS A 357 -3.55 14.40 -13.15
CA HIS A 357 -4.13 14.86 -11.91
C HIS A 357 -3.13 14.67 -10.76
N VAL A 358 -2.98 15.69 -9.90
CA VAL A 358 -2.01 15.65 -8.79
C VAL A 358 -2.33 14.50 -7.81
N ASN A 359 -3.61 14.25 -7.56
CA ASN A 359 -4.07 13.02 -6.92
C ASN A 359 -4.40 11.96 -7.98
N GLY A 360 -3.37 11.44 -8.64
CA GLY A 360 -3.52 10.41 -9.67
C GLY A 360 -4.08 9.10 -9.12
N VAL A 361 -3.78 8.74 -7.86
CA VAL A 361 -4.34 7.55 -7.19
C VAL A 361 -5.87 7.64 -7.12
N GLY A 362 -6.40 8.78 -6.66
CA GLY A 362 -7.85 9.01 -6.60
C GLY A 362 -8.52 8.96 -7.98
N GLU A 363 -7.88 9.55 -9.00
CA GLU A 363 -8.44 9.58 -10.35
C GLU A 363 -8.44 8.19 -10.99
N GLN A 364 -7.38 7.41 -10.78
CA GLN A 364 -7.28 6.04 -11.27
C GLN A 364 -8.29 5.13 -10.55
N ARG A 365 -8.50 5.29 -9.23
CA ARG A 365 -9.58 4.57 -8.51
C ARG A 365 -10.95 4.87 -9.11
N ALA A 366 -11.25 6.15 -9.38
CA ALA A 366 -12.53 6.55 -10.00
C ALA A 366 -12.73 5.89 -11.37
N PHE A 367 -11.65 5.75 -12.17
CA PHE A 367 -11.68 5.00 -13.42
C PHE A 367 -12.06 3.53 -13.23
N PHE A 368 -11.43 2.82 -12.29
CA PHE A 368 -11.76 1.41 -12.04
C PHE A 368 -13.18 1.21 -11.52
N HIS A 369 -13.67 2.10 -10.64
CA HIS A 369 -15.05 2.01 -10.20
C HIS A 369 -16.05 2.26 -11.35
N LYS A 370 -15.75 3.18 -12.28
CA LYS A 370 -16.56 3.35 -13.49
C LYS A 370 -16.53 2.11 -14.38
N LEU A 371 -15.40 1.42 -14.51
CA LEU A 371 -15.35 0.12 -15.22
C LEU A 371 -16.19 -0.96 -14.51
N LEU A 372 -16.12 -1.04 -13.18
CA LEU A 372 -16.87 -2.01 -12.39
C LEU A 372 -18.39 -1.78 -12.45
N ASN A 373 -18.84 -0.54 -12.25
CA ASN A 373 -20.24 -0.14 -12.46
C ASN A 373 -20.69 -0.42 -13.89
N GLY A 374 -19.77 -0.28 -14.84
CA GLY A 374 -19.97 -0.64 -16.22
C GLY A 374 -19.97 -2.14 -16.50
N HIS A 375 -19.57 -3.04 -15.60
CA HIS A 375 -19.28 -4.44 -15.93
C HIS A 375 -18.30 -4.58 -17.10
N CYS A 376 -17.25 -3.76 -17.12
CA CYS A 376 -16.21 -3.79 -18.14
C CYS A 376 -14.96 -4.52 -17.62
N ASP A 377 -14.65 -5.66 -18.23
CA ASP A 377 -13.54 -6.56 -17.86
C ASP A 377 -12.24 -6.26 -18.63
N ILE A 378 -12.17 -5.11 -19.32
CA ILE A 378 -11.01 -4.67 -20.10
C ILE A 378 -9.74 -4.67 -19.22
N PRO A 379 -8.60 -5.23 -19.66
CA PRO A 379 -7.35 -5.10 -18.94
C PRO A 379 -6.81 -3.66 -18.99
N VAL A 380 -6.18 -3.21 -17.90
CA VAL A 380 -5.70 -1.83 -17.73
C VAL A 380 -4.25 -1.82 -17.24
N VAL A 381 -3.36 -1.12 -17.94
CA VAL A 381 -1.99 -0.83 -17.52
C VAL A 381 -1.96 0.61 -16.99
N LEU A 382 -1.43 0.81 -15.79
CA LEU A 382 -1.34 2.12 -15.14
C LEU A 382 -0.15 2.89 -15.70
N GLN A 383 -0.35 4.10 -16.18
CA GLN A 383 0.74 4.98 -16.63
C GLN A 383 0.97 6.12 -15.64
N ARG A 384 2.24 6.37 -15.30
CA ARG A 384 2.68 7.62 -14.66
C ARG A 384 3.99 8.11 -15.28
N SER A 385 4.10 9.43 -15.32
CA SER A 385 5.29 10.14 -15.79
C SER A 385 5.92 10.91 -14.63
N TYR A 386 7.25 10.87 -14.55
CA TYR A 386 8.03 11.56 -13.53
C TYR A 386 9.07 12.50 -14.17
N SER A 387 9.64 13.37 -13.35
CA SER A 387 10.70 14.31 -13.73
C SER A 387 11.71 14.37 -12.59
N GLU A 388 12.39 13.25 -12.36
CA GLU A 388 13.34 13.10 -11.25
C GLU A 388 14.72 12.72 -11.77
N ASP A 389 15.75 13.36 -11.21
CA ASP A 389 17.15 13.04 -11.52
C ASP A 389 17.71 11.93 -10.60
N VAL A 390 16.99 11.62 -9.52
CA VAL A 390 17.40 10.65 -8.50
C VAL A 390 16.51 9.41 -8.58
N ALA A 391 17.12 8.26 -8.86
CA ALA A 391 16.42 6.99 -9.01
C ALA A 391 15.54 6.63 -7.79
N GLU A 392 16.03 6.88 -6.58
CA GLU A 392 15.29 6.65 -5.34
C GLU A 392 13.95 7.42 -5.29
N ASP A 393 13.91 8.63 -5.85
CA ASP A 393 12.68 9.44 -5.85
C ASP A 393 11.62 8.86 -6.77
N ILE A 394 12.02 8.32 -7.93
CA ILE A 394 11.13 7.59 -8.84
C ILE A 394 10.60 6.34 -8.15
N GLN A 395 11.47 5.61 -7.45
CA GLN A 395 11.09 4.39 -6.73
C GLN A 395 10.08 4.67 -5.63
N VAL A 396 10.32 5.68 -4.79
CA VAL A 396 9.39 6.07 -3.72
C VAL A 396 8.07 6.55 -4.31
N LYS A 397 8.09 7.46 -5.29
CA LYS A 397 6.87 8.02 -5.91
C LYS A 397 6.07 6.95 -6.64
N GLY A 398 6.74 6.11 -7.43
CA GLY A 398 6.16 4.97 -8.12
C GLY A 398 5.57 3.93 -7.18
N GLY A 399 6.27 3.59 -6.10
CA GLY A 399 5.77 2.70 -5.05
C GLY A 399 4.47 3.21 -4.43
N ILE A 400 4.37 4.51 -4.18
CA ILE A 400 3.14 5.14 -3.66
C ILE A 400 2.04 5.12 -4.72
N ASP A 401 2.31 5.60 -5.93
CA ASP A 401 1.28 5.78 -6.95
C ASP A 401 0.74 4.45 -7.49
N PHE A 402 1.62 3.56 -7.95
CA PHE A 402 1.21 2.27 -8.48
C PHE A 402 0.84 1.30 -7.38
N GLY A 403 1.62 1.25 -6.29
CA GLY A 403 1.40 0.32 -5.19
C GLY A 403 0.02 0.48 -4.59
N THR A 404 -0.44 1.72 -4.35
CA THR A 404 -1.77 1.95 -3.78
C THR A 404 -2.89 1.33 -4.63
N VAL A 405 -2.86 1.56 -5.95
CA VAL A 405 -3.89 1.06 -6.87
C VAL A 405 -3.79 -0.46 -7.05
N LEU A 406 -2.57 -1.01 -7.10
CA LEU A 406 -2.34 -2.46 -7.19
C LEU A 406 -2.78 -3.19 -5.91
N LEU A 407 -2.59 -2.60 -4.74
CA LEU A 407 -3.06 -3.13 -3.45
C LEU A 407 -4.59 -3.14 -3.32
N ASP A 408 -5.29 -2.32 -4.09
CA ASP A 408 -6.74 -2.36 -4.22
C ASP A 408 -7.22 -3.48 -5.17
N GLY A 409 -6.29 -4.27 -5.72
CA GLY A 409 -6.61 -5.34 -6.67
C GLY A 409 -6.84 -4.84 -8.10
N PHE A 410 -6.51 -3.58 -8.38
CA PHE A 410 -6.66 -2.98 -9.70
C PHE A 410 -5.36 -3.02 -10.51
N GLY A 411 -5.48 -2.86 -11.83
CA GLY A 411 -4.33 -2.83 -12.74
C GLY A 411 -3.81 -4.22 -13.14
N ASN A 412 -3.28 -4.28 -14.35
CA ASN A 412 -2.72 -5.46 -15.01
C ASN A 412 -1.29 -5.20 -15.53
N GLY A 413 -0.69 -4.08 -15.11
CA GLY A 413 0.66 -3.69 -15.47
C GLY A 413 0.93 -2.23 -15.12
N ILE A 414 2.18 -1.83 -15.29
CA ILE A 414 2.63 -0.45 -15.14
C ILE A 414 3.38 0.01 -16.39
N MET A 415 3.24 1.30 -16.69
CA MET A 415 4.00 2.02 -17.70
C MET A 415 4.62 3.25 -17.04
N ILE A 416 5.95 3.36 -17.13
CA ILE A 416 6.70 4.43 -16.48
C ILE A 416 7.48 5.21 -17.53
N SER A 417 7.37 6.54 -17.47
CA SER A 417 8.30 7.46 -18.12
C SER A 417 8.98 8.36 -17.09
N ASN A 418 10.20 8.77 -17.40
CA ASN A 418 10.93 9.78 -16.65
C ASN A 418 11.63 10.73 -17.63
N THR A 419 11.70 12.01 -17.26
CA THR A 419 12.31 13.07 -18.10
C THR A 419 13.57 13.69 -17.48
N GLY A 420 13.95 13.28 -16.26
CA GLY A 420 15.17 13.69 -15.56
C GLY A 420 16.33 12.70 -15.70
#